data_AF-A0A5B0DNA8-F1
#
_entry.id   AF-A0A5B0DNA8-F1
#
_cell.length_a   1.000
_cell.length_b   1.000
_cell.length_c   1.000
_cell.angle_alpha   90.00
_cell.angle_beta   90.00
_cell.angle_gamma   90.00
#
_symmetry.space_group_name_H-M   'P 1'
#
loop_
_entity.id
_entity.type
_entity.pdbx_description
1 polymer ?
#
loop_
_entity_poly.entity_id
_entity_poly.type
_entity_poly.pdbx_seq_one_letter_code
_entity_poly.pdbx_strand_id
1 'polypeptide(L)'
;MKKLTNKNSASSSKGASLTALRDVPFKFSISEQLDNKFAFKDLKAADIKALHNFIDITIGKKLTITQVDKLYLRTKGGVTQTINNKDVVHYGKDCNSFRVFGYYNSENYFNITRIDPKHKTNAE
;
A
#
# COMPACT_ATOMS: atom_id res chain seq x y z
N MET A 1 -4.64 -16.70 -56.91
CA MET A 1 -5.03 -16.27 -55.56
C MET A 1 -4.65 -17.36 -54.57
N LYS A 2 -3.68 -17.11 -53.69
CA LYS A 2 -3.09 -18.11 -52.79
C LYS A 2 -3.77 -18.00 -51.42
N LYS A 3 -4.53 -19.01 -51.01
CA LYS A 3 -5.20 -19.07 -49.71
C LYS A 3 -4.18 -19.47 -48.65
N LEU A 4 -3.74 -18.55 -47.78
CA LEU A 4 -2.84 -18.85 -46.67
C LEU A 4 -3.65 -19.21 -45.41
N THR A 5 -3.72 -20.52 -45.14
CA THR A 5 -3.81 -21.19 -43.82
C THR A 5 -4.89 -20.76 -42.82
N ASN A 6 -5.87 -21.67 -42.63
CA ASN A 6 -6.60 -21.86 -41.38
C ASN A 6 -5.63 -22.35 -40.28
N LYS A 7 -5.37 -21.53 -39.26
CA LYS A 7 -4.86 -22.01 -37.97
C LYS A 7 -5.66 -21.36 -36.84
N ASN A 8 -6.85 -21.92 -36.62
CA ASN A 8 -7.52 -21.81 -35.32
C ASN A 8 -6.80 -22.72 -34.34
N SER A 9 -5.83 -22.17 -33.63
CA SER A 9 -5.46 -22.66 -32.31
C SER A 9 -5.00 -21.45 -31.52
N ALA A 10 -5.97 -20.62 -31.11
CA ALA A 10 -5.76 -19.71 -30.00
C ALA A 10 -5.34 -20.57 -28.81
N SER A 11 -4.04 -20.57 -28.51
CA SER A 11 -3.56 -21.03 -27.22
C SER A 11 -4.29 -20.19 -26.17
N SER A 12 -5.31 -20.78 -25.54
CA SER A 12 -5.95 -20.16 -24.39
C SER A 12 -4.95 -20.28 -23.23
N SER A 13 -3.96 -19.39 -23.23
CA SER A 13 -3.40 -18.96 -21.97
C SER A 13 -4.58 -18.38 -21.21
N LYS A 14 -5.15 -19.17 -20.29
CA LYS A 14 -6.10 -18.65 -19.32
C LYS A 14 -5.32 -17.61 -18.53
N GLY A 15 -5.42 -16.35 -18.94
CA GLY A 15 -4.82 -15.24 -18.22
C GLY A 15 -5.25 -15.37 -16.76
N ALA A 16 -4.27 -15.32 -15.85
CA ALA A 16 -4.57 -15.33 -14.43
C ALA A 16 -5.59 -14.21 -14.15
N SER A 17 -6.68 -14.56 -13.47
CA SER A 17 -7.73 -13.57 -13.20
C SER A 17 -7.15 -12.45 -12.35
N LEU A 18 -7.20 -11.22 -12.84
CA LEU A 18 -6.81 -10.01 -12.11
C LEU A 18 -7.62 -9.82 -10.81
N THR A 19 -8.70 -10.59 -10.62
CA THR A 19 -9.51 -10.59 -9.39
C THR A 19 -8.81 -11.22 -8.19
N ALA A 20 -7.74 -12.01 -8.38
CA ALA A 20 -7.04 -12.65 -7.26
C ALA A 20 -6.50 -11.65 -6.23
N LEU A 21 -6.16 -10.42 -6.67
CA LEU A 21 -5.72 -9.33 -5.80
C LEU A 21 -6.83 -8.72 -4.93
N ARG A 22 -8.10 -8.92 -5.28
CA ARG A 22 -9.24 -8.30 -4.57
C ARG A 22 -9.49 -8.92 -3.20
N ASP A 23 -9.12 -10.19 -3.04
CA ASP A 23 -9.38 -10.97 -1.83
C ASP A 23 -8.13 -11.16 -0.96
N VAL A 24 -6.99 -10.54 -1.34
CA VAL A 24 -5.75 -10.63 -0.56
C VAL A 24 -5.92 -9.87 0.75
N PRO A 25 -5.79 -10.51 1.92
CA PRO A 25 -5.88 -9.84 3.21
C PRO A 25 -4.79 -8.77 3.32
N PHE A 26 -5.17 -7.59 3.81
CA PHE A 26 -4.20 -6.56 4.15
C PHE A 26 -3.39 -7.00 5.37
N LYS A 27 -2.07 -6.97 5.23
CA LYS A 27 -1.09 -7.22 6.29
C LYS A 27 0.03 -6.21 6.14
N PHE A 28 0.67 -5.81 7.23
CA PHE A 28 1.88 -5.00 7.18
C PHE A 28 3.06 -5.71 7.84
N SER A 29 4.26 -5.31 7.46
CA SER A 29 5.51 -5.74 8.06
C SER A 29 6.39 -4.53 8.39
N ILE A 30 7.40 -4.76 9.21
CA ILE A 30 8.55 -3.86 9.38
C ILE A 30 9.77 -4.74 9.16
N SER A 31 10.35 -4.70 7.97
CA SER A 31 11.51 -5.51 7.59
C SER A 31 12.77 -4.68 7.35
N GLU A 32 12.68 -3.36 7.53
CA GLU A 32 13.77 -2.41 7.32
C GLU A 32 13.74 -1.32 8.40
N GLN A 33 14.84 -0.59 8.53
CA GLN A 33 14.89 0.57 9.41
C GLN A 33 13.89 1.63 8.93
N LEU A 34 13.02 2.08 9.84
CA LEU A 34 12.11 3.19 9.56
C LEU A 34 12.88 4.50 9.38
N ASP A 35 12.34 5.38 8.55
CA ASP A 35 12.91 6.69 8.28
C ASP A 35 13.21 7.44 9.59
N ASN A 36 14.38 8.06 9.66
CA ASN A 36 14.79 8.84 10.82
C ASN A 36 13.73 9.91 11.16
N LYS A 37 13.40 10.03 12.46
CA LYS A 37 12.36 10.92 13.01
C LYS A 37 10.91 10.48 12.74
N PHE A 38 10.70 9.31 12.15
CA PHE A 38 9.38 8.73 11.86
C PHE A 38 9.26 7.28 12.35
N ALA A 39 10.10 6.88 13.29
CA ALA A 39 10.05 5.58 13.93
C ALA A 39 9.16 5.64 15.19
N PHE A 40 8.80 4.47 15.75
CA PHE A 40 7.98 4.37 16.97
C PHE A 40 8.50 5.22 18.14
N LYS A 41 9.82 5.33 18.31
CA LYS A 41 10.45 6.13 19.35
C LYS A 41 10.20 7.64 19.21
N ASP A 42 9.84 8.10 18.01
CA ASP A 42 9.62 9.51 17.69
C ASP A 42 8.12 9.88 17.79
N LEU A 43 7.24 8.88 18.00
CA LEU A 43 5.80 9.05 18.11
C LEU A 43 5.36 9.45 19.52
N LYS A 44 4.38 10.35 19.63
CA LYS A 44 3.70 10.62 20.90
C LYS A 44 2.63 9.56 21.16
N ALA A 45 2.15 9.48 22.41
CA ALA A 45 1.08 8.54 22.77
C ALA A 45 -0.18 8.66 21.89
N ALA A 46 -0.56 9.89 21.51
CA ALA A 46 -1.69 10.12 20.60
C ALA A 46 -1.43 9.56 19.18
N ASP A 47 -0.18 9.64 18.71
CA ASP A 47 0.24 9.18 17.38
C ASP A 47 0.24 7.64 17.34
N ILE A 48 0.70 7.00 18.42
CA ILE A 48 0.62 5.55 18.62
C ILE A 48 -0.84 5.09 18.64
N LYS A 49 -1.73 5.83 19.32
CA LYS A 49 -3.16 5.53 19.34
C LYS A 49 -3.78 5.62 17.94
N ALA A 50 -3.37 6.60 17.14
CA ALA A 50 -3.82 6.73 15.75
C ALA A 50 -3.35 5.54 14.89
N LEU A 51 -2.09 5.13 15.04
CA LEU A 51 -1.57 3.93 14.39
C LEU A 51 -2.34 2.67 14.82
N HIS A 52 -2.57 2.49 16.12
CA HIS A 52 -3.33 1.35 16.62
C HIS A 52 -4.75 1.30 16.06
N ASN A 53 -5.43 2.45 16.01
CA ASN A 53 -6.76 2.55 15.39
C ASN A 53 -6.75 2.23 13.89
N PHE A 54 -5.68 2.61 13.17
CA PHE A 54 -5.50 2.18 11.78
C PHE A 54 -5.40 0.65 11.69
N ILE A 55 -4.64 0.01 12.58
CA ILE A 55 -4.51 -1.46 12.64
C ILE A 55 -5.87 -2.11 12.95
N ASP A 56 -6.60 -1.62 13.94
CA ASP A 56 -7.91 -2.14 14.33
C ASP A 56 -8.91 -2.08 13.18
N ILE A 57 -8.96 -0.97 12.46
CA ILE A 57 -9.92 -0.77 11.36
C ILE A 57 -9.50 -1.55 10.10
N THR A 58 -8.21 -1.85 9.92
CA THR A 58 -7.72 -2.57 8.74
C THR A 58 -7.55 -4.07 9.03
N ILE A 59 -6.47 -4.45 9.70
CA ILE A 59 -6.14 -5.84 10.03
C ILE A 59 -7.15 -6.41 11.03
N GLY A 60 -7.52 -5.66 12.06
CA GLY A 60 -8.49 -6.10 13.07
C GLY A 60 -9.86 -6.44 12.49
N LYS A 61 -10.28 -5.72 11.44
CA LYS A 61 -11.51 -6.00 10.66
C LYS A 61 -11.30 -6.93 9.47
N LYS A 62 -10.10 -7.50 9.32
CA LYS A 62 -9.73 -8.45 8.25
C LYS A 62 -9.99 -7.90 6.85
N LEU A 63 -9.72 -6.61 6.64
CA LEU A 63 -9.90 -5.98 5.33
C LEU A 63 -8.90 -6.54 4.31
N THR A 64 -9.31 -6.55 3.04
CA THR A 64 -8.43 -6.85 1.91
C THR A 64 -7.63 -5.62 1.50
N ILE A 65 -6.53 -5.81 0.76
CA ILE A 65 -5.72 -4.70 0.20
C ILE A 65 -6.62 -3.72 -0.56
N THR A 66 -7.50 -4.23 -1.44
CA THR A 66 -8.42 -3.40 -2.22
C THR A 66 -9.38 -2.60 -1.34
N GLN A 67 -9.83 -3.16 -0.20
CA GLN A 67 -10.69 -2.44 0.74
C GLN A 67 -9.91 -1.37 1.51
N VAL A 68 -8.68 -1.65 1.92
CA VAL A 68 -7.80 -0.66 2.57
C VAL A 68 -7.46 0.47 1.60
N ASP A 69 -7.14 0.16 0.34
CA ASP A 69 -6.84 1.17 -0.67
C ASP A 69 -8.01 2.14 -0.86
N LYS A 70 -9.24 1.64 -0.96
CA LYS A 70 -10.43 2.49 -1.09
C LYS A 70 -10.63 3.44 0.10
N LEU A 71 -10.21 3.04 1.29
CA LEU A 71 -10.45 3.79 2.53
C LEU A 71 -9.30 4.76 2.87
N TYR A 72 -8.06 4.37 2.54
CA TYR A 72 -6.87 5.04 3.05
C TYR A 72 -5.88 5.42 1.95
N LEU A 73 -5.92 4.86 0.74
CA LEU A 73 -4.94 5.21 -0.29
C LEU A 73 -5.12 6.66 -0.69
N ARG A 74 -4.04 7.42 -0.54
CA ARG A 74 -4.04 8.81 -0.96
C ARG A 74 -3.96 8.90 -2.48
N THR A 75 -5.00 9.43 -3.10
CA THR A 75 -5.08 9.66 -4.55
C THR A 75 -4.74 11.09 -4.96
N LYS A 76 -4.66 12.02 -4.00
CA LYS A 76 -4.29 13.42 -4.24
C LYS A 76 -2.77 13.58 -4.27
N GLY A 77 -2.23 14.04 -5.41
CA GLY A 77 -0.80 13.96 -5.70
C GLY A 77 -0.44 12.60 -6.32
N GLY A 78 0.82 12.39 -6.73
CA GLY A 78 1.25 11.07 -7.22
C GLY A 78 0.90 9.97 -6.20
N VAL A 79 0.18 8.94 -6.65
CA VAL A 79 -0.29 7.80 -5.82
C VAL A 79 0.89 6.99 -5.28
N THR A 80 1.94 6.93 -6.10
CA THR A 80 3.17 6.20 -5.84
C THR A 80 4.36 7.15 -5.98
N GLN A 81 5.36 6.98 -5.12
CA GLN A 81 6.64 7.65 -5.22
C GLN A 81 7.74 6.60 -5.24
N THR A 82 8.63 6.68 -6.24
CA THR A 82 9.78 5.78 -6.32
C THR A 82 10.87 6.29 -5.38
N ILE A 83 11.13 5.56 -4.30
CA ILE A 83 12.18 5.84 -3.31
C ILE A 83 13.08 4.62 -3.23
N ASN A 84 14.38 4.78 -3.48
CA ASN A 84 15.36 3.67 -3.46
C ASN A 84 14.89 2.44 -4.28
N ASN A 85 14.39 2.68 -5.49
CA ASN A 85 13.83 1.67 -6.41
C ASN A 85 12.60 0.90 -5.87
N LYS A 86 11.88 1.47 -4.89
CA LYS A 86 10.63 0.92 -4.37
C LYS A 86 9.48 1.87 -4.63
N ASP A 87 8.37 1.31 -5.04
CA ASP A 87 7.12 2.02 -5.25
C ASP A 87 6.40 2.21 -3.92
N VAL A 88 6.65 3.35 -3.28
CA VAL A 88 6.10 3.71 -1.98
C VAL A 88 4.74 4.37 -2.18
N VAL A 89 3.73 3.84 -1.48
CA VAL A 89 2.37 4.39 -1.42
C VAL A 89 2.08 4.94 -0.02
N HIS A 90 1.14 5.87 0.05
CA HIS A 90 0.82 6.58 1.29
C HIS A 90 -0.62 6.28 1.72
N TYR A 91 -0.79 5.69 2.89
CA TYR A 91 -2.08 5.53 3.53
C TYR A 91 -2.36 6.67 4.49
N GLY A 92 -3.47 7.38 4.27
CA GLY A 92 -3.99 8.44 5.12
C GLY A 92 -5.45 8.73 4.79
N LYS A 93 -6.30 8.79 5.81
CA LYS A 93 -7.74 8.97 5.64
C LYS A 93 -8.12 10.45 5.68
N ASP A 94 -9.04 10.87 4.81
CA ASP A 94 -9.79 12.15 4.88
C ASP A 94 -8.94 13.40 5.17
N CYS A 95 -7.83 13.58 4.45
CA CYS A 95 -6.90 14.72 4.64
C CYS A 95 -6.32 14.84 6.06
N ASN A 96 -6.46 13.82 6.90
CA ASN A 96 -5.91 13.80 8.24
C ASN A 96 -4.38 13.78 8.18
N SER A 97 -3.74 14.31 9.21
CA SER A 97 -2.28 14.48 9.25
C SER A 97 -1.55 13.14 9.38
N PHE A 98 -2.22 12.11 9.92
CA PHE A 98 -1.67 10.78 10.12
C PHE A 98 -1.52 10.02 8.80
N ARG A 99 -0.31 9.49 8.58
CA ARG A 99 0.07 8.76 7.39
C ARG A 99 0.98 7.60 7.70
N VAL A 100 0.79 6.51 6.98
CA VAL A 100 1.69 5.37 6.95
C VAL A 100 2.20 5.20 5.54
N PHE A 101 3.52 5.25 5.39
CA PHE A 101 4.19 5.04 4.11
C PHE A 101 4.74 3.64 4.08
N GLY A 102 4.70 3.03 2.91
CA GLY A 102 5.27 1.71 2.72
C GLY A 102 5.15 1.26 1.28
N TYR A 103 5.69 0.08 1.01
CA TYR A 103 5.65 -0.58 -0.29
C TYR A 103 5.18 -2.02 -0.11
N TYR A 104 4.59 -2.61 -1.14
CA TYR A 104 4.25 -4.02 -1.13
C TYR A 104 5.49 -4.86 -1.47
N ASN A 105 5.83 -5.81 -0.61
CA ASN A 105 6.86 -6.80 -0.91
C ASN A 105 6.31 -7.96 -1.76
N SER A 106 7.18 -8.90 -2.15
CA SER A 106 6.80 -10.06 -2.97
C SER A 106 5.78 -11.00 -2.32
N GLU A 107 5.57 -10.90 -1.00
CA GLU A 107 4.62 -11.68 -0.22
C GLU A 107 3.30 -10.92 0.05
N ASN A 108 3.11 -9.75 -0.56
CA ASN A 108 1.97 -8.86 -0.37
C ASN A 108 1.83 -8.28 1.05
N TYR A 109 2.92 -8.23 1.83
CA TYR A 109 2.95 -7.40 3.02
C TYR A 109 3.22 -5.96 2.63
N PHE A 110 2.41 -5.06 3.19
CA PHE A 110 2.70 -3.64 3.17
C PHE A 110 3.86 -3.35 4.14
N ASN A 111 5.08 -3.28 3.63
CA ASN A 111 6.25 -3.00 4.46
C ASN A 111 6.31 -1.52 4.80
N ILE A 112 6.16 -1.18 6.08
CA ILE A 112 6.14 0.20 6.57
C ILE A 112 7.56 0.76 6.53
N THR A 113 7.72 1.95 5.95
CA THR A 113 8.97 2.71 5.95
C THR A 113 8.90 3.95 6.83
N ARG A 114 7.72 4.55 6.99
CA ARG A 114 7.53 5.80 7.72
C ARG A 114 6.17 5.86 8.39
N ILE A 115 6.13 6.25 9.67
CA ILE A 115 4.90 6.58 10.40
C ILE A 115 4.92 8.09 10.63
N ASP A 116 4.11 8.82 9.86
CA ASP A 116 4.06 10.29 9.90
C ASP A 116 2.73 10.75 10.49
N PRO A 117 2.68 11.05 11.80
CA PRO A 117 1.43 11.48 12.44
C PRO A 117 1.05 12.93 12.09
N LYS A 118 2.01 13.73 11.64
CA LYS A 118 1.88 15.17 11.49
C LYS A 118 2.54 15.55 10.20
N HIS A 119 1.75 15.53 9.13
CA HIS A 119 2.10 16.11 7.83
C HIS A 119 2.54 17.58 7.93
N LYS A 120 3.74 17.83 8.46
CA LYS A 120 4.48 19.07 8.31
C LYS A 120 5.22 18.97 6.99
N THR A 121 4.49 19.17 5.89
CA THR A 121 5.13 19.67 4.69
C THR A 121 5.58 21.10 4.98
N ASN A 122 6.88 21.35 4.81
CA ASN A 122 7.60 22.63 4.90
C ASN A 122 8.26 22.88 6.26
N ALA A 123 9.49 22.39 6.39
CA ALA A 123 10.55 23.01 7.17
C ALA A 123 11.89 22.55 6.55
N GLU A 124 12.16 23.04 5.35
CA GLU A 124 13.54 23.37 4.95
C GLU A 124 13.73 24.87 5.21
#